data_AF-A0A1W9QQU7-F1
#
_entry.id   AF-A0A1W9QQU7-F1
#
_cell.length_a   1.000
_cell.length_b   1.000
_cell.length_c   1.000
_cell.angle_alpha   90.00
_cell.angle_beta   90.00
_cell.angle_gamma   90.00
#
_symmetry.space_group_name_H-M   'P 1'
#
loop_
_entity.id
_entity.type
_entity.pdbx_description
1 polymer ?
#
loop_
_entity_poly.entity_id
_entity_poly.type
_entity_poly.pdbx_seq_one_letter_code
_entity_poly.pdbx_strand_id
1 'polypeptide(L)'
;MESYTQYFWKVIANDGQGNSVEGPVWGFTTLLVNLPPYAPDNPMPIDGAENQSIETDISWDCTDPENDPMAYLVYFGKGALPGEYISVQLETTFDPGTLEPNTEYFWQIQVYDYTGNFTEGPVWSFTTEAE
;
A
#
# COMPACT_ATOMS: atom_id res chain seq x y z
N MET A 1 2.14 22.14 -7.64
CA MET A 1 0.84 22.22 -8.34
C MET A 1 0.03 21.05 -7.82
N GLU A 2 -1.21 21.30 -7.40
CA GLU A 2 -2.19 20.31 -6.94
C GLU A 2 -2.61 19.41 -8.11
N SER A 3 -2.95 18.15 -7.85
CA SER A 3 -3.46 17.19 -8.84
C SER A 3 -4.88 17.55 -9.27
N TYR A 4 -5.31 17.11 -10.45
CA TYR A 4 -6.63 17.37 -11.03
C TYR A 4 -7.07 18.85 -11.01
N THR A 5 -6.09 19.76 -11.00
CA THR A 5 -6.31 21.20 -10.80
C THR A 5 -6.00 21.93 -12.09
N GLN A 6 -6.91 22.82 -12.47
CA GLN A 6 -6.75 23.64 -13.64
C GLN A 6 -5.91 24.88 -13.30
N TYR A 7 -4.80 25.03 -13.99
CA TYR A 7 -3.92 26.19 -13.87
C TYR A 7 -4.09 27.08 -15.08
N PHE A 8 -4.16 28.39 -14.83
CA PHE A 8 -4.20 29.42 -15.85
C PHE A 8 -3.01 30.35 -15.70
N TRP A 9 -2.43 30.75 -16.82
CA TRP A 9 -1.33 31.70 -16.84
C TRP A 9 -1.40 32.58 -18.08
N LYS A 10 -0.80 33.76 -17.99
CA LYS A 10 -0.57 34.66 -19.14
C LYS A 10 0.81 35.26 -19.00
N VAL A 11 1.39 35.66 -20.13
CA VAL A 11 2.68 36.36 -20.17
C VAL A 11 2.42 37.83 -20.37
N ILE A 12 3.07 38.68 -19.57
CA ILE A 12 3.05 40.12 -19.75
C ILE A 12 4.46 40.54 -20.19
N ALA A 13 4.57 41.11 -21.39
CA ALA A 13 5.82 41.67 -21.89
C ALA A 13 5.88 43.15 -21.51
N ASN A 14 6.95 43.58 -20.84
CA ASN A 14 7.20 44.97 -20.46
C ASN A 14 8.49 45.48 -21.12
N ASP A 15 8.50 46.72 -21.61
CA ASP A 15 9.63 47.31 -22.34
C ASP A 15 10.66 48.04 -21.44
N GLY A 16 10.50 47.96 -20.12
CA GLY A 16 11.33 48.66 -19.13
C GLY A 16 11.08 50.16 -19.01
N GLN A 17 10.22 50.74 -19.86
CA GLN A 17 9.92 52.17 -19.93
C GLN A 17 8.47 52.49 -19.52
N GLY A 18 7.80 51.52 -18.90
CA GLY A 18 6.45 51.66 -18.37
C GLY A 18 5.35 51.17 -19.31
N ASN A 19 5.67 50.69 -20.52
CA ASN A 19 4.68 50.06 -21.39
C ASN A 19 4.67 48.54 -21.20
N SER A 20 3.48 47.95 -21.26
CA SER A 20 3.32 46.50 -21.25
C SER A 20 2.22 46.02 -22.18
N VAL A 21 2.41 44.84 -22.76
CA VAL A 21 1.38 44.11 -23.51
C VAL A 21 1.11 42.78 -22.82
N GLU A 22 -0.17 42.45 -22.69
CA GLU A 22 -0.59 41.15 -22.17
C GLU A 22 -0.79 40.16 -23.33
N GLY A 23 -0.23 38.95 -23.18
CA GLY A 23 -0.51 37.82 -24.04
C GLY A 23 -1.85 37.16 -23.69
N PRO A 24 -2.28 36.16 -24.49
CA PRO A 24 -3.48 35.39 -24.21
C PRO A 24 -3.35 34.60 -22.90
N VAL A 25 -4.50 34.22 -22.32
CA VAL A 25 -4.53 33.29 -21.18
C VAL A 25 -4.44 31.86 -21.72
N TRP A 26 -3.45 31.12 -21.25
CA TRP A 26 -3.31 29.69 -21.47
C TRP A 26 -3.74 28.92 -20.23
N GLY A 27 -4.18 27.68 -20.42
CA GLY A 27 -4.51 26.80 -19.32
C GLY A 27 -4.09 25.36 -19.58
N PHE A 28 -3.80 24.64 -18.50
CA PHE A 28 -3.61 23.19 -18.50
C PHE A 28 -4.20 22.60 -17.22
N THR A 29 -4.53 21.31 -17.26
CA THR A 29 -4.99 20.56 -16.08
C THR A 29 -3.90 19.58 -15.68
N THR A 30 -3.51 19.56 -14.41
CA THR A 30 -2.61 18.54 -13.89
C THR A 30 -3.31 17.18 -13.89
N LEU A 31 -2.60 16.11 -14.29
CA LEU A 31 -3.15 14.76 -14.21
C LEU A 31 -3.33 14.36 -12.74
N LEU A 32 -4.34 13.51 -12.48
CA LEU A 32 -4.33 12.70 -11.27
C LEU A 32 -3.16 11.71 -11.43
N VAL A 33 -2.13 11.86 -10.61
CA VAL A 33 -1.09 10.84 -10.48
C VAL A 33 -1.61 9.91 -9.41
N ASN A 34 -1.94 8.68 -9.78
CA ASN A 34 -2.31 7.66 -8.82
C ASN A 34 -1.06 7.26 -8.03
N LEU A 35 -1.08 7.38 -6.72
CA LEU A 35 0.04 7.00 -5.87
C LEU A 35 -0.08 5.51 -5.51
N PRO A 36 1.02 4.82 -5.22
CA PRO A 36 0.93 3.48 -4.69
C PRO A 36 0.29 3.49 -3.28
N PRO A 37 -0.36 2.39 -2.87
CA PRO A 37 -0.81 2.22 -1.49
C PRO A 37 0.33 2.38 -0.48
N TYR A 38 0.00 2.74 0.76
CA TYR A 38 0.99 2.69 1.84
C TYR A 38 1.38 1.24 2.16
N ALA A 39 2.56 1.05 2.73
CA ALA A 39 2.99 -0.27 3.17
C ALA A 39 2.03 -0.80 4.24
N PRO A 40 1.59 -2.07 4.14
CA PRO A 40 0.81 -2.72 5.19
C PRO A 40 1.49 -2.61 6.56
N ASP A 41 0.72 -2.34 7.61
CA ASP A 41 1.18 -2.17 8.98
C ASP A 41 0.25 -2.83 10.01
N ASN A 42 0.54 -2.63 11.31
CA ASN A 42 -0.21 -3.17 12.44
C ASN A 42 -0.58 -4.66 12.33
N PRO A 43 0.41 -5.56 12.17
CA PRO A 43 0.15 -6.99 12.05
C PRO A 43 -0.53 -7.54 13.30
N MET A 44 -1.45 -8.48 13.08
CA MET A 44 -1.96 -9.39 14.10
C MET A 44 -1.80 -10.83 13.57
N PRO A 45 -1.21 -11.76 14.33
CA PRO A 45 -0.47 -11.53 15.57
C PRO A 45 0.63 -10.47 15.41
N ILE A 46 0.91 -9.73 16.48
CA ILE A 46 1.99 -8.72 16.45
C ILE A 46 3.32 -9.39 16.09
N ASP A 47 4.18 -8.65 15.40
CA ASP A 47 5.47 -9.18 14.98
C ASP A 47 6.28 -9.79 16.13
N GLY A 48 6.71 -11.03 15.95
CA GLY A 48 7.42 -11.83 16.95
C GLY A 48 6.54 -12.37 18.08
N ALA A 49 5.20 -12.38 17.95
CA ALA A 49 4.32 -12.94 18.96
C ALA A 49 4.59 -14.43 19.21
N GLU A 50 4.52 -14.88 20.46
CA GLU A 50 4.70 -16.27 20.86
C GLU A 50 3.40 -16.85 21.42
N ASN A 51 3.32 -18.19 21.52
CA ASN A 51 2.20 -18.93 22.10
C ASN A 51 0.84 -18.56 21.48
N GLN A 52 0.82 -18.40 20.15
CA GLN A 52 -0.42 -18.14 19.41
C GLN A 52 -1.20 -19.43 19.20
N SER A 53 -2.53 -19.33 19.15
CA SER A 53 -3.40 -20.47 18.83
C SER A 53 -2.97 -21.13 17.52
N ILE A 54 -3.08 -22.46 17.42
CA ILE A 54 -2.91 -23.16 16.13
C ILE A 54 -4.03 -22.85 15.13
N GLU A 55 -5.10 -22.19 15.57
CA GLU A 55 -6.22 -21.69 14.75
C GLU A 55 -6.17 -20.15 14.64
N THR A 56 -4.97 -19.55 14.72
CA THR A 56 -4.86 -18.08 14.64
C THR A 56 -4.97 -17.61 13.19
N ASP A 57 -5.86 -16.65 12.97
CA ASP A 57 -5.89 -15.86 11.74
C ASP A 57 -4.79 -14.80 11.76
N ILE A 58 -4.39 -14.35 10.57
CA ILE A 58 -3.53 -13.16 10.42
C ILE A 58 -4.35 -11.98 9.88
N SER A 59 -4.04 -10.77 10.33
CA SER A 59 -4.61 -9.53 9.79
C SER A 59 -3.60 -8.40 9.80
N TRP A 60 -3.86 -7.40 8.95
CA TRP A 60 -3.03 -6.21 8.79
C TRP A 60 -3.91 -4.98 8.60
N ASP A 61 -3.31 -3.80 8.72
CA ASP A 61 -3.91 -2.54 8.27
C ASP A 61 -3.24 -2.12 6.96
N CYS A 62 -3.99 -1.42 6.12
CA CYS A 62 -3.46 -0.83 4.90
C CYS A 62 -4.35 0.33 4.44
N THR A 63 -3.74 1.37 3.90
CA THR A 63 -4.45 2.53 3.36
C THR A 63 -3.83 2.96 2.04
N ASP A 64 -4.63 3.64 1.24
CA ASP A 64 -4.21 4.20 -0.05
C ASP A 64 -4.36 5.74 -0.01
N PRO A 65 -3.42 6.52 -0.57
CA PRO A 65 -3.49 7.99 -0.53
C PRO A 65 -4.77 8.56 -1.16
N GLU A 66 -5.30 7.89 -2.18
CA GLU A 66 -6.51 8.25 -2.89
C GLU A 66 -7.77 7.54 -2.33
N ASN A 67 -7.61 6.66 -1.34
CA ASN A 67 -8.62 5.73 -0.80
C ASN A 67 -9.20 4.80 -1.86
N ASP A 68 -8.34 4.34 -2.77
CA ASP A 68 -8.73 3.41 -3.81
C ASP A 68 -8.98 1.99 -3.30
N PRO A 69 -9.79 1.18 -4.02
CA PRO A 69 -9.92 -0.24 -3.74
C PRO A 69 -8.58 -0.96 -3.91
N MET A 70 -8.26 -1.84 -2.96
CA MET A 70 -7.00 -2.58 -2.90
C MET A 70 -7.22 -4.09 -2.98
N ALA A 71 -6.18 -4.80 -3.43
CA ALA A 71 -6.07 -6.25 -3.35
C ALA A 71 -4.73 -6.64 -2.73
N TYR A 72 -4.70 -7.76 -2.00
CA TYR A 72 -3.56 -8.18 -1.20
C TYR A 72 -3.09 -9.56 -1.63
N LEU A 73 -1.84 -9.67 -2.07
CA LEU A 73 -1.16 -10.95 -2.21
C LEU A 73 -0.58 -11.35 -0.85
N VAL A 74 -0.99 -12.52 -0.38
CA VAL A 74 -0.57 -13.05 0.93
C VAL A 74 0.52 -14.09 0.73
N TYR A 75 1.66 -13.84 1.36
CA TYR A 75 2.78 -14.78 1.46
C TYR A 75 2.81 -15.30 2.88
N PHE A 76 2.85 -16.62 3.07
CA PHE A 76 2.81 -17.25 4.39
C PHE A 76 3.55 -18.60 4.37
N GLY A 77 4.36 -18.89 5.39
CA GLY A 77 5.04 -20.17 5.51
C GLY A 77 6.09 -20.22 6.63
N LYS A 78 6.79 -21.35 6.75
CA LYS A 78 7.76 -21.63 7.84
C LYS A 78 9.22 -21.33 7.48
N GLY A 79 9.47 -20.58 6.41
CA GLY A 79 10.80 -20.39 5.84
C GLY A 79 11.05 -18.95 5.39
N ALA A 80 12.20 -18.70 4.76
CA ALA A 80 12.55 -17.37 4.27
C ALA A 80 11.53 -16.87 3.23
N LEU A 81 10.95 -15.70 3.49
CA LEU A 81 10.05 -14.98 2.58
C LEU A 81 10.80 -13.86 1.82
N PRO A 82 10.29 -13.43 0.65
CA PRO A 82 9.09 -13.94 -0.03
C PRO A 82 9.36 -15.15 -0.95
N GLY A 83 8.51 -16.18 -0.82
CA GLY A 83 8.33 -17.26 -1.79
C GLY A 83 7.24 -16.92 -2.82
N GLU A 84 6.46 -17.91 -3.28
CA GLU A 84 5.22 -17.63 -4.04
C GLU A 84 4.10 -17.17 -3.09
N TYR A 85 3.22 -16.28 -3.55
CA TYR A 85 2.01 -15.95 -2.79
C TYR A 85 1.08 -17.17 -2.76
N ILE A 86 0.39 -17.36 -1.64
CA ILE A 86 -0.50 -18.51 -1.45
C ILE A 86 -1.98 -18.14 -1.61
N SER A 87 -2.30 -16.84 -1.53
CA SER A 87 -3.67 -16.36 -1.58
C SER A 87 -3.76 -14.92 -2.06
N VAL A 88 -4.96 -14.55 -2.54
CA VAL A 88 -5.34 -13.18 -2.88
C VAL A 88 -6.53 -12.80 -2.00
N GLN A 89 -6.43 -11.70 -1.28
CA GLN A 89 -7.49 -11.17 -0.42
C GLN A 89 -7.98 -9.80 -0.92
N LEU A 90 -9.25 -9.51 -0.68
CA LEU A 90 -9.84 -8.17 -0.84
C LEU A 90 -10.09 -7.50 0.51
N GLU A 91 -10.10 -8.29 1.59
CA GLU A 91 -10.16 -7.85 2.97
C GLU A 91 -8.75 -7.90 3.58
N THR A 92 -8.59 -7.32 4.77
CA THR A 92 -7.29 -7.26 5.46
C THR A 92 -7.07 -8.37 6.48
N THR A 93 -7.65 -9.55 6.21
CA THR A 93 -7.54 -10.75 7.05
C THR A 93 -7.35 -11.98 6.19
N PHE A 94 -6.67 -12.99 6.73
CA PHE A 94 -6.47 -14.28 6.10
C PHE A 94 -6.42 -15.40 7.15
N ASP A 95 -7.20 -16.46 6.92
CA ASP A 95 -7.16 -17.70 7.69
C ASP A 95 -6.18 -18.67 6.99
N PRO A 96 -5.01 -18.97 7.60
CA PRO A 96 -4.04 -19.92 7.05
C PRO A 96 -4.44 -21.39 7.25
N GLY A 97 -5.55 -21.66 7.93
CA GLY A 97 -5.99 -22.97 8.41
C GLY A 97 -5.24 -23.43 9.67
N THR A 98 -5.51 -24.66 10.11
CA THR A 98 -4.84 -25.27 11.26
C THR A 98 -3.32 -25.35 11.09
N LEU A 99 -2.60 -24.75 12.02
CA LEU A 99 -1.14 -24.65 12.06
C LEU A 99 -0.51 -25.79 12.88
N GLU A 100 0.78 -26.03 12.67
CA GLU A 100 1.54 -26.95 13.50
C GLU A 100 1.88 -26.31 14.85
N PRO A 101 1.82 -27.06 15.97
CA PRO A 101 2.19 -26.54 17.28
C PRO A 101 3.70 -26.27 17.36
N ASN A 102 4.10 -25.35 18.25
CA ASN A 102 5.49 -24.96 18.51
C ASN A 102 6.29 -24.66 17.23
N THR A 103 5.68 -23.94 16.30
CA THR A 103 6.23 -23.65 14.98
C THR A 103 6.20 -22.16 14.69
N GLU A 104 7.34 -21.62 14.24
CA GLU A 104 7.43 -20.24 13.77
C GLU A 104 6.97 -20.13 12.32
N TYR A 105 6.06 -19.19 12.08
CA TYR A 105 5.54 -18.82 10.78
C TYR A 105 5.92 -17.39 10.45
N PHE A 106 6.22 -17.17 9.18
CA PHE A 106 6.52 -15.88 8.58
C PHE A 106 5.42 -15.54 7.58
N TRP A 107 5.11 -14.26 7.48
CA TRP A 107 4.17 -13.76 6.50
C TRP A 107 4.48 -12.34 6.03
N GLN A 108 4.03 -12.01 4.83
CA GLN A 108 4.22 -10.71 4.20
C GLN A 108 3.01 -10.42 3.30
N ILE A 109 2.68 -9.14 3.18
CA ILE A 109 1.60 -8.66 2.31
C ILE A 109 2.19 -7.78 1.22
N GLN A 110 1.84 -8.06 -0.04
CA GLN A 110 2.03 -7.14 -1.15
C GLN A 110 0.66 -6.60 -1.56
N VAL A 111 0.48 -5.28 -1.45
CA VAL A 111 -0.78 -4.61 -1.74
C VAL A 111 -0.74 -3.96 -3.11
N TYR A 112 -1.83 -4.08 -3.86
CA TYR A 112 -2.05 -3.48 -5.17
C TYR A 112 -3.26 -2.57 -5.15
N ASP A 113 -3.18 -1.44 -5.84
CA ASP A 113 -4.36 -0.63 -6.19
C ASP A 113 -4.99 -1.08 -7.54
N TYR A 114 -6.14 -0.51 -7.88
CA TYR A 114 -6.86 -0.83 -9.13
C TYR A 114 -6.14 -0.38 -10.42
N THR A 115 -5.16 0.51 -10.31
CA THR A 115 -4.33 0.98 -11.44
C THR A 115 -3.09 0.12 -11.67
N GLY A 116 -2.79 -0.76 -10.72
CA GLY A 116 -1.66 -1.69 -10.74
C GLY A 116 -0.39 -1.16 -10.08
N ASN A 117 -0.43 -0.03 -9.35
CA ASN A 117 0.69 0.27 -8.46
C ASN A 117 0.66 -0.69 -7.27
N PHE A 118 1.81 -0.91 -6.65
CA PHE A 118 1.93 -1.81 -5.53
C PHE A 118 2.97 -1.37 -4.52
N THR A 119 2.81 -1.86 -3.30
CA THR A 119 3.77 -1.71 -2.20
C THR A 119 3.93 -3.02 -1.47
N GLU A 120 5.17 -3.34 -1.09
CA GLU A 120 5.50 -4.50 -0.26
C GLU A 120 5.56 -4.08 1.22
N GLY A 121 4.86 -4.81 2.07
CA GLY A 121 4.98 -4.69 3.52
C GLY A 121 6.26 -5.34 4.05
N PRO A 122 6.58 -5.14 5.34
CA PRO A 122 7.64 -5.88 6.02
C PRO A 122 7.28 -7.38 6.14
N VAL A 123 8.29 -8.21 6.42
CA VAL A 123 8.08 -9.60 6.82
C VAL A 123 7.83 -9.64 8.31
N TRP A 124 6.71 -10.24 8.71
CA TRP A 124 6.33 -10.47 10.11
C TRP A 124 6.45 -11.94 10.48
N SER A 125 6.61 -12.23 11.78
CA SER A 125 6.55 -13.61 12.28
C SER A 125 5.70 -13.78 13.53
N PHE A 126 5.28 -15.01 13.79
CA PHE A 126 4.75 -15.45 15.08
C PHE A 126 5.01 -16.94 15.30
N THR A 127 4.95 -17.37 16.56
CA THR A 127 5.14 -18.78 16.97
C THR A 127 3.88 -19.31 17.63
N THR A 128 3.43 -20.48 17.18
CA THR A 128 2.28 -21.19 17.74
C THR A 128 2.58 -21.79 19.11
N GLU A 129 1.53 -21.99 19.92
CA GLU A 129 1.60 -22.69 21.20
C GLU A 129 2.09 -24.13 21.04
N ALA A 130 2.69 -24.66 22.10
CA ALA A 130 3.02 -26.09 22.20
C ALA A 130 1.75 -26.92 22.47
N GLU A 131 1.82 -28.23 22.23
CA GLU A 131 0.76 -29.19 22.59
C GLU A 131 0.46 -29.23 24.10
#